data_AF-A0A315EM98-F1
#
_entry.id   AF-A0A315EM98-F1
#
_cell.length_a   1.000
_cell.length_b   1.000
_cell.length_c   1.000
_cell.angle_alpha   90.00
_cell.angle_beta   90.00
_cell.angle_gamma   90.00
#
_symmetry.space_group_name_H-M   'P 1'
#
loop_
_entity.id
_entity.type
_entity.pdbx_description
1 polymer ?
#
loop_
_entity_poly.entity_id
_entity_poly.type
_entity_poly.pdbx_seq_one_letter_code
_entity_poly.pdbx_strand_id
1 'polypeptide(L)'
;MKYLKKLDGFQRSPAGLEWQIWKKLHIILVVGTALPLLASAGAYVLDGLDSATQNARAVEQFFYVMLGVVMLHWTLVLTLAIGCVIVMLMKGPAYVADAYEMEELPLGSEKHIQR
;
A
#
# COMPACT_ATOMS: atom_id res chain seq x y z
N MET A 1 -19.51 -18.95 -7.04
CA MET A 1 -19.36 -19.53 -5.69
C MET A 1 -19.31 -18.40 -4.67
N LYS A 2 -20.04 -18.50 -3.56
CA LYS A 2 -20.02 -17.51 -2.46
C LYS A 2 -18.91 -17.94 -1.48
N TYR A 3 -17.72 -17.38 -1.61
CA TYR A 3 -16.56 -17.79 -0.80
C TYR A 3 -16.58 -17.23 0.63
N LEU A 4 -17.33 -16.15 0.91
CA LEU A 4 -17.36 -15.49 2.22
C LEU A 4 -18.81 -15.20 2.67
N LYS A 5 -19.19 -15.70 3.84
CA LYS A 5 -20.50 -15.44 4.47
C LYS A 5 -20.39 -14.13 5.27
N LYS A 6 -21.24 -13.15 4.96
CA LYS A 6 -21.35 -11.90 5.72
C LYS A 6 -22.38 -12.05 6.84
N LEU A 7 -22.13 -11.38 7.96
CA LEU A 7 -23.11 -11.21 9.04
C LEU A 7 -24.17 -10.17 8.63
N ASP A 8 -25.44 -10.49 8.90
CA ASP A 8 -26.55 -9.56 8.70
C ASP A 8 -26.62 -8.56 9.89
N GLY A 9 -26.91 -7.28 9.61
CA GLY A 9 -27.07 -6.24 10.66
C GLY A 9 -25.83 -5.44 11.06
N PHE A 10 -24.67 -5.64 10.41
CA PHE A 10 -23.44 -4.88 10.69
C PHE A 10 -23.51 -3.41 10.23
N GLN A 11 -23.05 -2.48 11.09
CA GLN A 11 -22.91 -1.06 10.78
C GLN A 11 -21.66 -0.81 9.93
N ARG A 12 -21.84 -0.31 8.69
CA ARG A 12 -20.72 0.08 7.82
C ARG A 12 -20.02 1.33 8.36
N SER A 13 -18.73 1.22 8.60
CA SER A 13 -17.89 2.38 8.87
C SER A 13 -17.66 3.19 7.57
N PRO A 14 -17.75 4.53 7.60
CA PRO A 14 -17.58 5.36 6.41
C PRO A 14 -16.16 5.23 5.83
N ALA A 15 -16.04 5.27 4.50
CA ALA A 15 -14.74 5.19 3.82
C ALA A 15 -13.83 6.35 4.24
N GLY A 16 -12.65 6.04 4.77
CA GLY A 16 -11.69 7.01 5.30
C GLY A 16 -10.59 7.37 4.32
N LEU A 17 -9.45 7.81 4.88
CA LEU A 17 -8.25 8.20 4.13
C LEU A 17 -7.72 7.06 3.25
N GLU A 18 -7.91 5.80 3.67
CA GLU A 18 -7.52 4.61 2.90
C GLU A 18 -8.11 4.57 1.48
N TRP A 19 -9.37 4.99 1.32
CA TRP A 19 -10.04 4.97 0.01
C TRP A 19 -9.57 6.12 -0.89
N GLN A 20 -9.24 7.27 -0.30
CA GLN A 20 -8.69 8.40 -1.02
C GLN A 20 -7.27 8.12 -1.52
N ILE A 21 -6.44 7.50 -0.67
CA ILE A 21 -5.07 7.08 -1.03
C ILE A 21 -5.14 5.99 -2.10
N TRP A 22 -6.02 4.99 -1.95
CA TRP A 22 -6.21 3.93 -2.95
C TRP A 22 -6.49 4.49 -4.35
N LYS A 23 -7.43 5.44 -4.47
CA LYS A 23 -7.77 6.09 -5.76
C LYS A 23 -6.63 6.93 -6.34
N LYS A 24 -5.78 7.51 -5.50
CA LYS A 24 -4.65 8.34 -5.93
C LYS A 24 -3.39 7.53 -6.20
N LEU A 25 -3.30 6.29 -5.70
CA LEU A 25 -2.13 5.43 -5.79
C LEU A 25 -1.65 5.21 -7.22
N HIS A 26 -2.58 5.05 -8.16
CA HIS A 26 -2.30 4.82 -9.59
C HIS A 26 -1.70 6.08 -10.22
N ILE A 27 -2.17 7.26 -9.81
CA ILE A 27 -1.59 8.54 -10.23
C ILE A 27 -0.19 8.71 -9.63
N ILE A 28 0.00 8.37 -8.36
CA ILE A 28 1.32 8.42 -7.69
C ILE A 28 2.32 7.49 -8.39
N LEU A 29 1.86 6.30 -8.82
CA LEU A 29 2.69 5.36 -9.58
C LEU A 29 3.10 5.99 -10.92
N VAL A 30 2.14 6.51 -11.69
CA VAL A 30 2.42 7.14 -13.00
C VAL A 30 3.32 8.37 -12.88
N VAL A 31 3.07 9.24 -11.90
CA VAL A 31 3.87 10.47 -11.70
C VAL A 31 5.28 10.12 -11.26
N GLY A 32 5.45 9.16 -10.34
CA GLY A 32 6.77 8.79 -9.86
C GLY A 32 7.57 7.90 -10.81
N THR A 33 6.98 7.33 -11.86
CA THR A 33 7.74 6.73 -12.99
C THR A 33 8.00 7.73 -14.11
N ALA A 34 7.07 8.66 -14.36
CA ALA A 34 7.24 9.70 -15.37
C ALA A 34 8.37 10.68 -15.03
N LEU A 35 8.54 11.02 -13.76
CA LEU A 35 9.56 11.97 -13.32
C LEU A 35 11.00 11.45 -13.55
N PRO A 36 11.35 10.19 -13.18
CA PRO A 36 12.62 9.56 -13.55
C PRO A 36 12.85 9.45 -15.06
N LEU A 37 11.79 9.11 -15.82
CA LEU A 37 11.84 9.00 -17.28
C LEU A 37 12.10 10.35 -17.96
N LEU A 38 11.46 11.42 -17.49
CA LEU A 38 11.69 12.76 -18.00
C LEU A 38 13.10 13.26 -17.67
N ALA A 39 13.58 12.98 -16.46
CA ALA A 39 14.91 13.36 -16.04
C ALA A 39 16.02 12.59 -16.82
N SER A 40 15.82 11.30 -17.11
CA SER A 40 16.76 10.55 -17.95
C SER A 40 16.74 10.98 -19.41
N ALA A 41 15.56 11.27 -19.98
CA ALA A 41 15.44 11.84 -21.32
C ALA A 41 16.10 13.21 -21.43
N GLY A 42 15.92 14.08 -20.43
CA GLY A 42 16.57 15.40 -20.37
C GLY A 42 18.08 15.30 -20.28
N ALA A 43 18.61 14.41 -19.44
CA ALA A 43 20.04 14.16 -19.34
C ALA A 43 20.65 13.67 -20.67
N TYR A 44 19.94 12.78 -21.38
CA TYR A 44 20.39 12.28 -22.69
C TYR A 44 20.45 13.37 -23.76
N VAL A 45 19.45 14.27 -23.80
CA VAL A 45 19.43 15.39 -24.75
C VAL A 45 20.54 16.40 -24.43
N LEU A 46 20.79 16.70 -23.16
CA LEU A 46 21.84 17.63 -22.74
C LEU A 46 23.24 17.08 -23.01
N ASP A 47 23.47 15.78 -22.78
CA ASP A 47 24.73 15.09 -23.09
C ASP A 47 25.04 15.08 -24.60
N GLY A 48 24.00 14.99 -25.44
CA GLY A 48 24.13 15.09 -26.91
C GLY A 48 24.44 16.49 -27.44
N LEU A 49 24.22 17.55 -26.64
CA LEU A 49 24.47 18.94 -27.03
C LEU A 49 25.87 19.43 -26.65
N ASP A 50 26.52 18.82 -25.66
CA ASP A 50 27.82 19.25 -25.13
C ASP A 50 28.87 18.12 -25.23
N SER A 51 29.43 17.93 -26.43
CA SER A 51 30.44 16.90 -26.72
C SER A 51 31.79 17.12 -26.00
N ALA A 52 31.99 18.27 -25.33
CA ALA A 52 33.24 18.64 -24.67
C ALA A 52 33.39 18.07 -23.24
N THR A 53 32.30 17.62 -22.61
CA THR A 53 32.26 17.17 -21.21
C THR A 53 31.85 15.70 -21.06
N GLN A 54 32.20 14.85 -22.04
CA GLN A 54 31.93 13.41 -22.13
C GLN A 54 32.57 12.61 -20.97
N ASN A 55 32.03 12.76 -19.77
CA ASN A 55 32.35 11.93 -18.62
C ASN A 55 31.44 10.71 -18.64
N ALA A 56 31.76 9.73 -19.49
CA ALA A 56 30.96 8.51 -19.66
C ALA A 56 30.59 7.81 -18.34
N ARG A 57 31.49 7.85 -17.33
CA ARG A 57 31.23 7.33 -15.99
C ARG A 57 30.12 8.08 -15.23
N ALA A 58 30.07 9.40 -15.33
CA ALA A 58 29.07 10.20 -14.62
C ALA A 58 27.66 9.95 -15.18
N VAL A 59 27.57 9.82 -16.51
CA VAL A 59 26.34 9.48 -17.21
C VAL A 59 25.85 8.08 -16.82
N GLU A 60 26.74 7.08 -16.82
CA GLU A 60 26.39 5.71 -16.41
C GLU A 60 25.92 5.64 -14.94
N GLN A 61 26.61 6.32 -14.03
CA GLN A 61 26.22 6.42 -12.62
C GLN A 61 24.84 7.07 -12.45
N PHE A 62 24.55 8.12 -13.23
CA PHE A 62 23.24 8.78 -13.21
C PHE A 62 22.12 7.81 -13.61
N PHE A 63 22.32 7.00 -14.64
CA PHE A 63 21.37 5.96 -15.04
C PHE A 63 21.14 4.92 -13.95
N TYR A 64 22.19 4.42 -13.29
CA TYR A 64 22.03 3.46 -12.18
C TYR A 64 21.29 4.05 -10.98
N VAL A 65 21.57 5.31 -10.62
CA VAL A 65 20.84 6.00 -9.55
C VAL A 65 19.36 6.14 -9.93
N MET A 66 19.08 6.54 -11.16
CA MET A 66 17.70 6.73 -11.63
C MET A 66 16.92 5.40 -11.68
N LEU A 67 17.57 4.32 -12.10
CA LEU A 67 17.01 2.96 -12.02
C LEU A 67 16.70 2.57 -10.56
N GLY A 68 17.61 2.88 -9.64
CA GLY A 68 17.42 2.66 -8.21
C GLY A 68 16.22 3.43 -7.65
N VAL A 69 16.05 4.69 -8.05
CA VAL A 69 14.89 5.52 -7.66
C VAL A 69 13.58 4.93 -8.17
N VAL A 70 13.55 4.43 -9.42
CA VAL A 70 12.34 3.78 -9.97
C VAL A 70 11.98 2.52 -9.17
N MET A 71 12.96 1.66 -8.88
CA MET A 71 12.73 0.46 -8.07
C MET A 71 12.29 0.79 -6.64
N LEU A 72 12.92 1.78 -6.00
CA LEU A 72 12.49 2.28 -4.70
C LEU A 72 11.05 2.76 -4.76
N HIS A 73 10.68 3.57 -5.76
CA HIS A 73 9.32 4.09 -5.91
C HIS A 73 8.30 2.96 -6.06
N TRP A 74 8.59 1.94 -6.87
CA TRP A 74 7.71 0.79 -7.05
C TRP A 74 7.49 0.01 -5.75
N THR A 75 8.56 -0.24 -4.99
CA THR A 75 8.44 -0.94 -3.70
C THR A 75 7.66 -0.12 -2.67
N LEU A 76 7.85 1.20 -2.64
CA LEU A 76 7.10 2.12 -1.77
C LEU A 76 5.60 2.19 -2.15
N VAL A 77 5.28 2.22 -3.44
CA VAL A 77 3.89 2.17 -3.91
C VAL A 77 3.24 0.83 -3.57
N LEU A 78 3.94 -0.28 -3.77
CA LEU A 78 3.44 -1.62 -3.45
C LEU A 78 3.18 -1.80 -1.96
N THR A 79 4.11 -1.36 -1.11
CA THR A 79 3.92 -1.40 0.36
C THR A 79 2.74 -0.55 0.81
N LEU A 80 2.55 0.65 0.25
CA LEU A 80 1.39 1.49 0.54
C LEU A 80 0.07 0.86 0.06
N ALA A 81 0.09 0.18 -1.10
CA ALA A 81 -1.05 -0.56 -1.62
C ALA A 81 -1.51 -1.64 -0.64
N ILE A 82 -0.56 -2.46 -0.17
CA ILE A 82 -0.81 -3.53 0.80
C ILE A 82 -1.38 -2.94 2.10
N GLY A 83 -0.79 -1.86 2.61
CA GLY A 83 -1.29 -1.16 3.80
C GLY A 83 -2.74 -0.71 3.65
N CYS A 84 -3.12 -0.12 2.50
CA CYS A 84 -4.51 0.25 2.25
C CYS A 84 -5.44 -0.96 2.13
N VAL A 85 -5.02 -2.08 1.51
CA VAL A 85 -5.81 -3.32 1.49
C VAL A 85 -6.12 -3.78 2.91
N ILE A 86 -5.09 -3.82 3.76
CA ILE A 86 -5.23 -4.28 5.15
C ILE A 86 -6.24 -3.40 5.89
N VAL A 87 -6.14 -2.07 5.80
CA VAL A 87 -7.09 -1.16 6.46
C VAL A 87 -8.52 -1.35 5.91
N MET A 88 -8.68 -1.55 4.60
CA MET A 88 -9.99 -1.87 4.01
C MET A 88 -10.55 -3.21 4.48
N LEU A 89 -9.70 -4.20 4.74
CA LEU A 89 -10.11 -5.48 5.31
C LEU A 89 -10.51 -5.33 6.78
N MET A 90 -9.72 -4.62 7.57
CA MET A 90 -10.00 -4.35 8.99
C MET A 90 -11.30 -3.57 9.20
N LYS A 91 -11.57 -2.60 8.31
CA LYS A 91 -12.80 -1.79 8.31
C LYS A 91 -13.93 -2.42 7.50
N GLY A 92 -13.63 -3.50 6.80
CA GLY A 92 -14.49 -4.17 5.84
C GLY A 92 -15.73 -4.81 6.47
N PRO A 93 -16.61 -5.41 5.65
CA PRO A 93 -17.81 -6.08 6.15
C PRO A 93 -17.42 -7.19 7.13
N ALA A 94 -18.16 -7.29 8.24
CA ALA A 94 -17.97 -8.37 9.20
C ALA A 94 -18.21 -9.72 8.50
N TYR A 95 -17.11 -10.39 8.16
CA TYR A 95 -17.12 -11.76 7.71
C TYR A 95 -17.31 -12.66 8.92
N VAL A 96 -18.12 -13.72 8.77
CA VAL A 96 -18.31 -14.71 9.82
C VAL A 96 -16.95 -15.33 10.13
N ALA A 97 -16.43 -15.11 11.33
CA ALA A 97 -15.26 -15.80 11.84
C ALA A 97 -15.64 -17.26 12.17
N ASP A 98 -14.67 -18.16 12.21
CA ASP A 98 -14.89 -19.50 12.74
C ASP A 98 -15.37 -19.38 14.19
N ALA A 99 -16.52 -19.98 14.47
CA ALA A 99 -17.04 -20.06 15.81
C ALA A 99 -16.18 -21.06 16.60
N TYR A 100 -15.52 -20.59 17.65
CA TYR A 100 -14.94 -21.47 18.66
C TYR A 100 -16.04 -21.88 19.64
N GLU A 101 -16.04 -23.14 20.05
CA GLU A 101 -16.85 -23.58 21.19
C GLU A 101 -16.34 -22.84 22.43
N MET A 102 -17.18 -21.95 22.96
CA MET A 102 -16.93 -21.28 24.23
C MET A 102 -17.53 -22.16 25.32
N GLU A 103 -16.69 -22.71 26.19
CA GLU A 103 -17.17 -23.35 27.42
C GLU A 103 -17.87 -22.28 28.26
N GLU A 104 -19.19 -22.42 28.38
CA GLU A 104 -20.00 -21.56 29.22
C GLU A 104 -19.58 -21.82 30.67
N LEU A 105 -18.96 -20.83 31.32
CA LEU A 105 -18.80 -20.87 32.77
C LEU A 105 -20.19 -21.07 33.38
N PRO A 106 -20.39 -22.05 34.27
CA PRO A 106 -21.69 -22.27 34.89
C PRO A 106 -22.11 -20.97 35.60
N LEU A 107 -23.15 -20.33 35.06
CA LEU A 107 -23.83 -19.16 35.64
C LEU A 107 -24.38 -19.56 37.02
N GLY A 108 -23.51 -19.53 38.02
CA GLY A 108 -23.79 -20.04 39.36
C GLY A 108 -22.67 -19.82 40.37
N SER A 109 -21.45 -19.50 39.95
CA SER A 109 -20.30 -19.31 40.84
C SER A 109 -19.85 -17.85 41.03
N GLU A 110 -20.75 -16.87 40.93
CA GLU A 110 -20.47 -15.46 41.30
C GLU A 110 -21.34 -14.97 42.47
N LYS A 111 -21.64 -15.84 43.44
CA LYS A 111 -22.30 -15.42 44.69
C LYS A 111 -21.41 -15.37 45.93
N HIS A 112 -20.09 -15.57 45.82
CA HIS A 112 -19.24 -15.69 47.01
C HIS A 112 -17.88 -14.99 46.99
N ILE A 113 -17.69 -13.92 46.20
CA ILE A 113 -16.51 -13.05 46.36
C ILE A 113 -16.97 -11.60 46.51
N GLN A 114 -17.70 -11.36 47.60
CA GLN A 114 -17.77 -10.06 48.26
C GLN A 114 -16.87 -10.19 49.49
N ARG A 115 -15.61 -9.77 49.37
CA ARG A 115 -14.77 -9.40 50.51
C ARG A 115 -13.78 -8.32 50.11
#